data_AF-A0AAV5LNN6-F1
#
_entry.id   AF-A0AAV5LNN6-F1
#
_cell.length_a   1.000
_cell.length_b   1.000
_cell.length_c   1.000
_cell.angle_alpha   90.00
_cell.angle_beta   90.00
_cell.angle_gamma   90.00
#
_symmetry.space_group_name_H-M   'P 1'
#
loop_
_entity.id
_entity.type
_entity.pdbx_description
1 polymer ?
#
loop_
_entity_poly.entity_id
_entity_poly.type
_entity_poly.pdbx_seq_one_letter_code
_entity_poly.pdbx_strand_id
1 'polypeptide(L)'
;MASYGVVIFHFLFSIVLFSSIVDAAGLIGVNYGRVANDLPTPDKVVELLKTEGIDRVKLYDTNTEVLTALANSNISVVVALPNELLSSIAANQSFADNWVQANILKHYPATNIEAIAVGNEVFVDPNNTTMYLVPAMKHVYNSLAKCNLDSAIKISSPVALSDLQSSYPPSSGSFKSELIQPVVKPMLDFLRQTGSYLMVNAYPFFAYSAHSDTISLDYALFRNNSGVVDSGNGLKYYSLLEAQLDAVFTAMSALNYNDVKMVVTETGWPSMGDENEIGAGEENAAAYNGNLVRRVLTGSGTPLRPQDPLNVYLFALFNENEKPGPRSGRNYGLFYPNENKVYNIPLTQSELQSGESTPVSGGNKSQAPASRVRVSVWLCDPNTLEVQVSYPFNSFSGVEIRLKLSFSEEFSWRWHVRFWFYGMFLYI
;
A
#
# COMPACT_ATOMS: atom_id res chain seq x y z
N MET A 1 41.76 -10.44 48.14
CA MET A 1 40.54 -11.05 47.57
C MET A 1 39.36 -10.07 47.37
N ALA A 2 39.54 -8.75 47.51
CA ALA A 2 38.45 -7.78 47.34
C ALA A 2 38.44 -7.02 45.99
N SER A 3 39.46 -7.18 45.14
CA SER A 3 39.59 -6.41 43.88
C SER A 3 39.11 -7.14 42.62
N TYR A 4 38.91 -8.46 42.67
CA TYR A 4 38.47 -9.24 41.50
C TYR A 4 36.94 -9.25 41.34
N GLY A 5 36.19 -9.03 42.42
CA GLY A 5 34.72 -9.00 42.38
C GLY A 5 34.14 -7.77 41.70
N VAL A 6 34.79 -6.61 41.82
CA VAL A 6 34.33 -5.34 41.22
C VAL A 6 34.50 -5.34 39.70
N VAL A 7 35.57 -5.95 39.19
CA VAL A 7 35.84 -6.05 37.75
C VAL A 7 34.86 -7.02 37.07
N ILE A 8 34.54 -8.14 37.71
CA ILE A 8 33.54 -9.10 37.20
C ILE A 8 32.13 -8.49 37.22
N PHE A 9 31.80 -7.69 38.25
CA PHE A 9 30.51 -7.00 38.34
C PHE A 9 30.34 -5.91 37.27
N HIS A 10 31.40 -5.15 36.94
CA HIS A 10 31.37 -4.20 35.83
C HIS A 10 31.34 -4.88 34.45
N PHE A 11 32.03 -6.02 34.28
CA PHE A 11 31.98 -6.78 33.03
C PHE A 11 30.59 -7.41 32.78
N LEU A 12 29.93 -7.92 33.84
CA LEU A 12 28.56 -8.42 33.76
C LEU A 12 27.54 -7.29 33.56
N PHE A 13 27.72 -6.11 34.17
CA PHE A 13 26.86 -4.96 33.94
C PHE A 13 27.01 -4.39 32.52
N SER A 14 28.23 -4.42 31.96
CA SER A 14 28.48 -4.09 30.55
C SER A 14 27.93 -5.13 29.58
N ILE A 15 27.88 -6.42 29.92
CA ILE A 15 27.23 -7.46 29.09
C ILE A 15 25.69 -7.35 29.16
N VAL A 16 25.11 -6.93 30.29
CA VAL A 16 23.66 -6.68 30.39
C VAL A 16 23.26 -5.40 29.64
N LEU A 17 24.11 -4.37 29.62
CA LEU A 17 23.94 -3.17 28.76
C LEU A 17 24.23 -3.42 27.27
N PHE A 18 24.92 -4.52 26.93
CA PHE A 18 25.11 -5.03 25.57
C PHE A 18 24.14 -6.18 25.24
N SER A 19 23.08 -6.36 26.02
CA SER A 19 21.87 -7.02 25.53
C SER A 19 21.26 -6.06 24.52
N SER A 20 21.80 -6.14 23.30
CA SER A 20 21.24 -5.64 22.05
C SER A 20 19.90 -4.96 22.23
N ILE A 21 19.87 -3.64 21.99
CA ILE A 21 18.70 -2.99 21.40
C ILE A 21 18.48 -3.76 20.09
N VAL A 22 17.81 -4.89 20.17
CA VAL A 22 17.18 -5.50 19.02
C VAL A 22 16.08 -4.50 18.73
N ASP A 23 16.38 -3.54 17.85
CA ASP A 23 15.34 -2.84 17.12
C ASP A 23 14.40 -3.96 16.67
N ALA A 24 13.18 -3.98 17.21
CA ALA A 24 12.23 -5.02 16.89
C ALA A 24 12.00 -4.91 15.39
N ALA A 25 12.57 -5.84 14.62
CA ALA A 25 12.35 -5.89 13.18
C ALA A 25 10.84 -5.90 12.95
N GLY A 26 10.41 -5.17 11.92
CA GLY A 26 9.00 -5.18 11.54
C GLY A 26 8.57 -6.56 11.05
N LEU A 27 7.26 -6.73 10.90
CA LEU A 27 6.65 -7.97 10.43
C LEU A 27 6.14 -7.82 9.00
N ILE A 28 6.25 -8.90 8.22
CA ILE A 28 5.65 -9.02 6.89
C ILE A 28 4.49 -10.02 6.96
N GLY A 29 3.32 -9.58 6.49
CA GLY A 29 2.20 -10.43 6.14
C GLY A 29 1.78 -10.22 4.69
N VAL A 30 0.73 -10.91 4.28
CA VAL A 30 0.18 -10.79 2.92
C VAL A 30 -1.34 -10.70 2.93
N ASN A 31 -1.93 -9.94 2.02
CA ASN A 31 -3.37 -9.93 1.80
C ASN A 31 -3.77 -11.13 0.94
N TYR A 32 -4.67 -11.97 1.44
CA TYR A 32 -5.25 -13.08 0.66
C TYR A 32 -6.60 -12.65 0.08
N GLY A 33 -6.50 -11.86 -0.99
CA GLY A 33 -7.62 -11.49 -1.86
C GLY A 33 -8.14 -12.68 -2.66
N ARG A 34 -9.45 -12.71 -2.89
CA ARG A 34 -10.16 -13.81 -3.55
C ARG A 34 -11.19 -13.34 -4.57
N VAL A 35 -11.03 -12.15 -5.14
CA VAL A 35 -11.86 -11.66 -6.25
C VAL A 35 -11.34 -12.28 -7.56
N ALA A 36 -11.48 -13.60 -7.66
CA ALA A 36 -11.01 -14.42 -8.78
C ALA A 36 -11.69 -15.79 -8.80
N ASN A 37 -11.67 -16.44 -9.96
CA ASN A 37 -12.32 -17.74 -10.18
C ASN A 37 -11.35 -18.91 -10.46
N ASP A 38 -10.04 -18.67 -10.39
CA ASP A 38 -8.99 -19.62 -10.77
C ASP A 38 -7.98 -19.92 -9.64
N LEU A 39 -8.27 -19.46 -8.41
CA LEU A 39 -7.35 -19.59 -7.27
C LEU A 39 -7.25 -21.03 -6.73
N PRO A 40 -6.13 -21.39 -6.09
CA PRO A 40 -5.99 -22.66 -5.37
C PRO A 40 -7.01 -22.81 -4.24
N THR A 41 -7.22 -24.06 -3.81
CA THR A 41 -8.04 -24.33 -2.62
C THR A 41 -7.37 -23.75 -1.37
N PRO A 42 -8.15 -23.42 -0.32
CA PRO A 42 -7.60 -22.87 0.91
C PRO A 42 -6.48 -23.70 1.53
N ASP A 43 -6.56 -25.04 1.51
CA ASP A 43 -5.51 -25.93 2.04
C ASP A 43 -4.18 -25.77 1.29
N LYS A 44 -4.22 -25.66 -0.05
CA LYS A 44 -3.03 -25.40 -0.86
C LYS A 44 -2.44 -24.02 -0.56
N VAL A 45 -3.30 -23.02 -0.36
CA VAL A 45 -2.84 -21.68 0.03
C VAL A 45 -2.13 -21.71 1.38
N VAL A 46 -2.63 -22.48 2.36
CA VAL A 46 -1.96 -22.65 3.65
C VAL A 46 -0.60 -23.34 3.49
N GLU A 47 -0.49 -24.34 2.61
CA GLU A 47 0.78 -25.00 2.28
C GLU A 47 1.77 -24.04 1.61
N LEU A 48 1.30 -23.23 0.66
CA LEU A 48 2.11 -22.19 0.01
C LEU A 48 2.63 -21.17 1.03
N LEU A 49 1.76 -20.63 1.89
CA LEU A 49 2.15 -19.67 2.92
C LEU A 49 3.25 -20.25 3.83
N LYS A 50 3.11 -21.51 4.27
CA LYS A 50 4.14 -22.18 5.07
C LYS A 50 5.45 -22.39 4.32
N THR A 51 5.37 -22.79 3.06
CA THR A 51 6.54 -23.04 2.20
C THR A 51 7.35 -21.76 1.97
N GLU A 52 6.66 -20.64 1.80
CA GLU A 52 7.25 -19.31 1.59
C GLU A 52 7.58 -18.59 2.92
N GLY A 53 7.37 -19.26 4.06
CA GLY A 53 7.65 -18.72 5.40
C GLY A 53 6.78 -17.53 5.80
N ILE A 54 5.62 -17.34 5.15
CA ILE A 54 4.65 -16.30 5.49
C ILE A 54 3.78 -16.81 6.65
N ASP A 55 3.87 -16.14 7.79
CA ASP A 55 3.16 -16.50 9.02
C ASP A 55 2.01 -15.54 9.37
N ARG A 56 1.67 -14.60 8.47
CA ARG A 56 0.59 -13.63 8.66
C ARG A 56 -0.20 -13.39 7.39
N VAL A 57 -1.53 -13.43 7.53
CA VAL A 57 -2.45 -13.17 6.41
C VAL A 57 -3.58 -12.23 6.82
N LYS A 58 -3.95 -11.31 5.92
CA LYS A 58 -5.16 -10.50 6.03
C LYS A 58 -6.21 -10.98 5.03
N LEU A 59 -7.41 -11.28 5.52
CA LEU A 59 -8.59 -11.63 4.76
C LEU A 59 -9.53 -10.41 4.65
N TYR A 60 -10.34 -10.40 3.59
CA TYR A 60 -11.38 -9.39 3.36
C TYR A 60 -12.78 -9.82 3.81
N ASP A 61 -12.87 -10.97 4.48
CA ASP A 61 -14.12 -11.54 4.98
C ASP A 61 -13.83 -12.48 6.17
N THR A 62 -14.82 -13.32 6.51
CA THR A 62 -14.74 -14.38 7.51
C THR A 62 -15.16 -15.74 6.92
N ASN A 63 -14.70 -16.04 5.70
CA ASN A 63 -15.05 -17.26 4.99
C ASN A 63 -14.67 -18.51 5.80
N THR A 64 -15.67 -19.35 6.08
CA THR A 64 -15.53 -20.54 6.94
C THR A 64 -14.53 -21.55 6.38
N GLU A 65 -14.46 -21.77 5.08
CA GLU A 65 -13.55 -22.75 4.48
C GLU A 65 -12.09 -22.30 4.66
N VAL A 66 -11.78 -21.03 4.41
CA VAL A 66 -10.45 -20.46 4.62
C VAL A 66 -10.06 -20.46 6.09
N LEU A 67 -10.95 -20.01 6.98
CA LEU A 67 -10.65 -20.02 8.42
C LEU A 67 -10.44 -21.45 8.93
N THR A 68 -11.16 -22.44 8.41
CA THR A 68 -10.98 -23.85 8.77
C THR A 68 -9.64 -24.38 8.28
N ALA A 69 -9.23 -24.08 7.04
CA ALA A 69 -7.93 -24.49 6.51
C ALA A 69 -6.76 -23.89 7.31
N LEU A 70 -6.91 -22.67 7.82
CA LEU A 70 -5.91 -21.99 8.66
C LEU A 70 -5.83 -22.54 10.09
N ALA A 71 -6.73 -23.44 10.50
CA ALA A 71 -6.73 -24.01 11.85
C ALA A 71 -5.43 -24.78 12.14
N ASN A 72 -4.82 -24.53 13.29
CA ASN A 72 -3.56 -25.12 13.76
C ASN A 72 -2.37 -24.93 12.80
N SER A 73 -2.44 -23.94 11.91
CA SER A 73 -1.38 -23.63 10.95
C SER A 73 -0.22 -22.80 11.54
N ASN A 74 -0.44 -22.19 12.71
CA ASN A 74 0.38 -21.13 13.32
C ASN A 74 0.45 -19.82 12.51
N ILE A 75 -0.32 -19.69 11.42
CA ILE A 75 -0.46 -18.46 10.67
C ILE A 75 -1.44 -17.55 11.42
N SER A 76 -1.03 -16.32 11.67
CA SER A 76 -1.88 -15.31 12.32
C SER A 76 -2.76 -14.62 11.29
N VAL A 77 -4.00 -14.34 11.66
CA VAL A 77 -5.04 -13.94 10.73
C VAL A 77 -5.66 -12.62 11.17
N VAL A 78 -5.67 -11.65 10.27
CA VAL A 78 -6.58 -10.50 10.33
C VAL A 78 -7.80 -10.84 9.49
N VAL A 79 -8.99 -10.81 10.07
CA VAL A 79 -10.26 -10.97 9.34
C VAL A 79 -10.94 -9.62 9.14
N ALA A 80 -11.88 -9.53 8.20
CA ALA A 80 -12.62 -8.29 8.00
C ALA A 80 -14.13 -8.46 8.25
N LEU A 81 -14.70 -7.44 8.88
CA LEU A 81 -16.13 -7.18 8.87
C LEU A 81 -16.43 -6.28 7.67
N PRO A 82 -17.17 -6.75 6.65
CA PRO A 82 -17.36 -6.01 5.40
C PRO A 82 -18.24 -4.75 5.60
N ASN A 83 -18.05 -3.74 4.75
CA ASN A 83 -18.70 -2.43 4.87
C ASN A 83 -20.25 -2.53 4.90
N GLU A 84 -20.80 -3.48 4.16
CA GLU A 84 -22.25 -3.73 4.02
C GLU A 84 -22.91 -4.13 5.34
N LEU A 85 -22.13 -4.67 6.30
CA LEU A 85 -22.63 -5.05 7.62
C LEU A 85 -22.51 -3.94 8.67
N LEU A 86 -21.80 -2.85 8.38
CA LEU A 86 -21.54 -1.78 9.35
C LEU A 86 -22.83 -1.21 9.95
N SER A 87 -23.84 -0.94 9.11
CA SER A 87 -25.11 -0.37 9.56
C SER A 87 -25.88 -1.31 10.50
N SER A 88 -25.93 -2.60 10.19
CA SER A 88 -26.62 -3.61 11.00
C SER A 88 -25.93 -3.84 12.34
N ILE A 89 -24.59 -3.93 12.32
CA ILE A 89 -23.77 -4.11 13.53
C ILE A 89 -23.86 -2.86 14.40
N ALA A 90 -23.76 -1.66 13.82
CA ALA A 90 -23.87 -0.38 14.51
C ALA A 90 -25.25 -0.21 15.18
N ALA A 91 -26.32 -0.67 14.55
CA ALA A 91 -27.68 -0.50 15.06
C ALA A 91 -28.03 -1.47 16.20
N ASN A 92 -27.39 -2.64 16.29
CA ASN A 92 -27.83 -3.71 17.18
C ASN A 92 -26.67 -4.53 17.78
N GLN A 93 -26.45 -4.39 19.08
CA GLN A 93 -25.44 -5.16 19.82
C GLN A 93 -25.66 -6.69 19.73
N SER A 94 -26.90 -7.18 19.71
CA SER A 94 -27.18 -8.61 19.56
C SER A 94 -26.83 -9.13 18.17
N PHE A 95 -26.91 -8.27 17.14
CA PHE A 95 -26.45 -8.62 15.80
C PHE A 95 -24.92 -8.78 15.79
N ALA A 96 -24.19 -7.89 16.48
CA ALA A 96 -22.75 -8.02 16.68
C ALA A 96 -22.36 -9.28 17.46
N ASP A 97 -23.10 -9.60 18.52
CA ASP A 97 -22.88 -10.82 19.31
C ASP A 97 -23.01 -12.08 18.44
N ASN A 98 -24.07 -12.15 17.63
CA ASN A 98 -24.28 -13.26 16.70
C ASN A 98 -23.19 -13.34 15.64
N TRP A 99 -22.75 -12.20 15.11
CA TRP A 99 -21.67 -12.15 14.13
C TRP A 99 -20.35 -12.66 14.73
N VAL A 100 -19.98 -12.23 15.95
CA VAL A 100 -18.77 -12.70 16.64
C VAL A 100 -18.86 -14.19 16.95
N GLN A 101 -20.02 -14.67 17.41
CA GLN A 101 -20.23 -16.09 17.67
C GLN A 101 -20.06 -16.95 16.41
N ALA A 102 -20.65 -16.52 15.28
CA ALA A 102 -20.65 -17.29 14.04
C ALA A 102 -19.29 -17.27 13.33
N ASN A 103 -18.59 -16.14 13.36
CA ASN A 103 -17.44 -15.88 12.48
C ASN A 103 -16.09 -15.89 13.22
N ILE A 104 -16.08 -15.63 14.53
CA ILE A 104 -14.84 -15.59 15.33
C ILE A 104 -14.77 -16.80 16.26
N LEU A 105 -15.74 -16.96 17.16
CA LEU A 105 -15.70 -18.00 18.20
C LEU A 105 -15.77 -19.42 17.66
N LYS A 106 -16.40 -19.61 16.50
CA LYS A 106 -16.45 -20.91 15.81
C LYS A 106 -15.06 -21.41 15.40
N HIS A 107 -14.11 -20.50 15.16
CA HIS A 107 -12.79 -20.80 14.61
C HIS A 107 -11.67 -20.60 15.63
N TYR A 108 -11.84 -19.70 16.59
CA TYR A 108 -10.85 -19.42 17.64
C TYR A 108 -10.93 -20.45 18.79
N PRO A 109 -9.81 -20.94 19.35
CA PRO A 109 -8.42 -20.55 19.08
C PRO A 109 -7.70 -21.42 18.03
N ALA A 110 -8.40 -22.39 17.40
CA ALA A 110 -7.75 -23.25 16.40
C ALA A 110 -7.15 -22.42 15.26
N THR A 111 -7.88 -21.42 14.78
CA THR A 111 -7.38 -20.39 13.88
C THR A 111 -6.92 -19.19 14.70
N ASN A 112 -5.66 -18.77 14.54
CA ASN A 112 -5.07 -17.68 15.29
C ASN A 112 -5.53 -16.31 14.75
N ILE A 113 -6.78 -15.93 15.04
CA ILE A 113 -7.33 -14.62 14.70
C ILE A 113 -6.74 -13.59 15.67
N GLU A 114 -5.96 -12.64 15.17
CA GLU A 114 -5.28 -11.63 16.00
C GLU A 114 -5.93 -10.24 15.93
N ALA A 115 -6.65 -9.96 14.84
CA ALA A 115 -7.38 -8.71 14.70
C ALA A 115 -8.59 -8.81 13.77
N ILE A 116 -9.50 -7.86 13.94
CA ILE A 116 -10.66 -7.64 13.10
C ILE A 116 -10.54 -6.24 12.49
N ALA A 117 -10.43 -6.18 11.16
CA ALA A 117 -10.62 -4.97 10.38
C ALA A 117 -12.13 -4.70 10.23
N VAL A 118 -12.65 -3.71 10.95
CA VAL A 118 -14.06 -3.30 10.88
C VAL A 118 -14.21 -2.32 9.72
N GLY A 119 -14.78 -2.79 8.62
CA GLY A 119 -14.80 -2.11 7.33
C GLY A 119 -13.43 -2.06 6.65
N ASN A 120 -13.39 -1.46 5.47
CA ASN A 120 -12.18 -1.15 4.69
C ASN A 120 -12.39 0.14 3.90
N GLU A 121 -11.50 1.13 4.08
CA GLU A 121 -11.54 2.44 3.42
C GLU A 121 -12.91 3.14 3.54
N VAL A 122 -13.51 3.04 4.73
CA VAL A 122 -14.91 3.39 4.98
C VAL A 122 -15.25 4.84 4.65
N PHE A 123 -14.30 5.76 4.79
CA PHE A 123 -14.51 7.20 4.57
C PHE A 123 -14.74 7.56 3.10
N VAL A 124 -14.37 6.66 2.19
CA VAL A 124 -14.59 6.77 0.74
C VAL A 124 -15.52 5.68 0.20
N ASP A 125 -16.21 4.95 1.08
CA ASP A 125 -17.21 3.97 0.68
C ASP A 125 -18.32 4.66 -0.13
N PRO A 126 -18.61 4.22 -1.37
CA PRO A 126 -19.69 4.79 -2.19
C PRO A 126 -21.06 4.72 -1.52
N ASN A 127 -21.27 3.80 -0.56
CA ASN A 127 -22.51 3.69 0.21
C ASN A 127 -22.58 4.63 1.42
N ASN A 128 -21.57 5.48 1.64
CA ASN A 128 -21.50 6.46 2.72
C ASN A 128 -21.72 5.85 4.12
N THR A 129 -20.98 4.80 4.44
CA THR A 129 -21.13 4.05 5.70
C THR A 129 -20.33 4.62 6.88
N THR A 130 -19.63 5.74 6.68
CA THR A 130 -18.79 6.44 7.67
C THR A 130 -19.43 6.58 9.05
N MET A 131 -20.70 6.98 9.12
CA MET A 131 -21.39 7.21 10.40
C MET A 131 -21.60 5.94 11.24
N TYR A 132 -21.50 4.76 10.62
CA TYR A 132 -21.70 3.47 11.29
C TYR A 132 -20.41 2.87 11.84
N LEU A 133 -19.24 3.35 11.40
CA LEU A 133 -17.96 2.73 11.70
C LEU A 133 -17.70 2.59 13.20
N VAL A 134 -17.64 3.71 13.92
CA VAL A 134 -17.24 3.71 15.33
C VAL A 134 -18.28 3.00 16.22
N PRO A 135 -19.61 3.17 16.02
CA PRO A 135 -20.60 2.34 16.70
C PRO A 135 -20.41 0.84 16.43
N ALA A 136 -20.11 0.44 15.18
CA ALA A 136 -19.88 -0.96 14.85
C ALA A 136 -18.62 -1.51 15.54
N MET A 137 -17.51 -0.77 15.53
CA MET A 137 -16.28 -1.14 16.26
C MET A 137 -16.54 -1.37 17.74
N LYS A 138 -17.31 -0.48 18.38
CA LYS A 138 -17.70 -0.62 19.80
C LYS A 138 -18.55 -1.86 20.05
N HIS A 139 -19.53 -2.14 19.19
CA HIS A 139 -20.36 -3.32 19.37
C HIS A 139 -19.58 -4.63 19.18
N VAL A 140 -18.69 -4.71 18.19
CA VAL A 140 -17.79 -5.87 18.02
C VAL A 140 -16.87 -6.03 19.23
N TYR A 141 -16.32 -4.92 19.75
CA TYR A 141 -15.48 -4.94 20.95
C TYR A 141 -16.23 -5.50 22.16
N ASN A 142 -17.44 -4.98 22.41
CA ASN A 142 -18.27 -5.44 23.52
C ASN A 142 -18.60 -6.94 23.40
N SER A 143 -18.82 -7.44 22.18
CA SER A 143 -19.03 -8.87 21.93
C SER A 143 -17.78 -9.69 22.25
N LEU A 144 -16.58 -9.24 21.86
CA LEU A 144 -15.32 -9.90 22.24
C LEU A 144 -15.09 -9.86 23.76
N ALA A 145 -15.40 -8.75 24.42
CA ALA A 145 -15.23 -8.58 25.86
C ALA A 145 -16.14 -9.54 26.66
N LYS A 146 -17.37 -9.79 26.21
CA LYS A 146 -18.26 -10.83 26.80
C LYS A 146 -17.62 -12.22 26.77
N CYS A 147 -16.70 -12.45 25.84
CA CYS A 147 -16.00 -13.72 25.65
C CYS A 147 -14.55 -13.69 26.20
N ASN A 148 -14.13 -12.60 26.85
CA ASN A 148 -12.76 -12.37 27.32
C ASN A 148 -11.69 -12.43 26.21
N LEU A 149 -12.05 -12.02 24.99
CA LEU A 149 -11.14 -11.99 23.83
C LEU A 149 -10.70 -10.58 23.44
N ASP A 150 -11.21 -9.54 24.10
CA ASP A 150 -10.93 -8.13 23.82
C ASP A 150 -9.45 -7.73 23.98
N SER A 151 -8.72 -8.43 24.84
CA SER A 151 -7.27 -8.25 24.99
C SER A 151 -6.47 -8.97 23.90
N ALA A 152 -6.96 -10.13 23.43
CA ALA A 152 -6.28 -11.03 22.51
C ALA A 152 -6.52 -10.67 21.03
N ILE A 153 -7.72 -10.21 20.69
CA ILE A 153 -8.12 -9.87 19.32
C ILE A 153 -8.31 -8.36 19.21
N LYS A 154 -7.45 -7.69 18.44
CA LYS A 154 -7.52 -6.24 18.25
C LYS A 154 -8.63 -5.84 17.29
N ILE A 155 -9.20 -4.65 17.49
CA ILE A 155 -10.17 -4.07 16.56
C ILE A 155 -9.57 -2.81 15.97
N SER A 156 -9.62 -2.70 14.64
CA SER A 156 -9.20 -1.50 13.93
C SER A 156 -10.01 -1.33 12.64
N SER A 157 -9.71 -0.31 11.86
CA SER A 157 -10.32 -0.06 10.55
C SER A 157 -9.25 0.48 9.60
N PRO A 158 -9.02 -0.17 8.44
CA PRO A 158 -8.14 0.33 7.41
C PRO A 158 -8.65 1.66 6.84
N VAL A 159 -7.84 2.71 6.95
CA VAL A 159 -8.07 4.01 6.30
C VAL A 159 -7.20 4.16 5.05
N ALA A 160 -7.69 4.94 4.09
CA ALA A 160 -6.96 5.24 2.86
C ALA A 160 -6.13 6.52 3.03
N LEU A 161 -5.03 6.66 2.28
CA LEU A 161 -4.29 7.93 2.26
C LEU A 161 -5.10 9.10 1.67
N SER A 162 -6.14 8.81 0.90
CA SER A 162 -7.09 9.81 0.39
C SER A 162 -7.94 10.46 1.50
N ASP A 163 -7.88 9.96 2.73
CA ASP A 163 -8.55 10.55 3.90
C ASP A 163 -7.78 11.74 4.48
N LEU A 164 -6.53 11.94 4.05
CA LEU A 164 -5.73 13.12 4.37
C LEU A 164 -6.13 14.32 3.51
N GLN A 165 -6.14 15.50 4.13
CA GLN A 165 -6.26 16.80 3.46
C GLN A 165 -4.92 17.27 2.89
N SER A 166 -3.85 17.02 3.65
CA SER A 166 -2.48 17.36 3.29
C SER A 166 -1.56 16.23 3.69
N SER A 167 -0.59 15.93 2.83
CA SER A 167 0.44 14.91 3.04
C SER A 167 1.82 15.34 2.53
N TYR A 168 1.95 16.55 2.00
CA TYR A 168 3.22 17.11 1.52
C TYR A 168 3.40 18.57 1.97
N PRO A 169 4.54 18.90 2.64
CA PRO A 169 5.53 17.93 3.15
C PRO A 169 4.91 17.01 4.22
N PRO A 170 5.50 15.84 4.55
CA PRO A 170 4.95 14.93 5.57
C PRO A 170 4.63 15.62 6.91
N SER A 171 5.43 16.62 7.32
CA SER A 171 5.20 17.42 8.52
C SER A 171 3.95 18.31 8.49
N SER A 172 3.26 18.44 7.36
CA SER A 172 1.96 19.13 7.26
C SER A 172 0.78 18.15 7.22
N GLY A 173 1.04 16.86 7.45
CA GLY A 173 0.05 15.79 7.51
C GLY A 173 -1.18 16.17 8.32
N SER A 174 -2.37 16.10 7.71
CA SER A 174 -3.65 16.38 8.38
C SER A 174 -4.78 15.57 7.75
N PHE A 175 -5.72 15.11 8.58
CA PHE A 175 -6.97 14.52 8.10
C PHE A 175 -7.89 15.60 7.52
N LYS A 176 -8.75 15.20 6.57
CA LYS A 176 -9.86 16.03 6.07
C LYS A 176 -10.71 16.56 7.21
N SER A 177 -10.92 17.88 7.23
CA SER A 177 -11.53 18.60 8.34
C SER A 177 -12.93 18.08 8.71
N GLU A 178 -13.69 17.69 7.69
CA GLU A 178 -15.03 17.13 7.76
C GLU A 178 -15.07 15.72 8.38
N LEU A 179 -13.95 14.98 8.37
CA LEU A 179 -13.84 13.65 8.98
C LEU A 179 -13.41 13.72 10.45
N ILE A 180 -12.74 14.80 10.87
CA ILE A 180 -12.07 14.90 12.18
C ILE A 180 -13.03 14.62 13.34
N GLN A 181 -14.10 15.41 13.45
CA GLN A 181 -15.03 15.33 14.58
C GLN A 181 -16.02 14.17 14.45
N PRO A 182 -16.61 13.91 13.26
CA PRO A 182 -17.63 12.87 13.15
C PRO A 182 -17.08 11.46 13.33
N VAL A 183 -15.83 11.18 12.91
CA VAL A 183 -15.35 9.79 12.85
C VAL A 183 -13.89 9.59 13.24
N VAL A 184 -12.94 10.44 12.82
CA VAL A 184 -11.51 10.20 13.06
C VAL A 184 -11.17 10.29 14.54
N LYS A 185 -11.54 11.37 15.24
CA LYS A 185 -11.29 11.48 16.69
C LYS A 185 -11.99 10.36 17.48
N PRO A 186 -13.31 10.10 17.29
CA PRO A 186 -13.96 8.99 17.98
C PRO A 186 -13.31 7.62 17.71
N MET A 187 -12.81 7.38 16.50
CA MET A 187 -12.09 6.16 16.16
C MET A 187 -10.73 6.08 16.86
N LEU A 188 -9.91 7.13 16.80
CA LEU A 188 -8.61 7.16 17.45
C LEU A 188 -8.74 7.07 18.99
N ASP A 189 -9.76 7.70 19.58
CA ASP A 189 -10.09 7.54 21.00
C ASP A 189 -10.41 6.08 21.35
N PHE A 190 -11.22 5.41 20.53
CA PHE A 190 -11.54 4.00 20.70
C PHE A 190 -10.28 3.12 20.60
N LEU A 191 -9.42 3.36 19.60
CA LEU A 191 -8.18 2.60 19.42
C LEU A 191 -7.25 2.77 20.63
N ARG A 192 -7.09 4.00 21.13
CA ARG A 192 -6.32 4.29 22.35
C ARG A 192 -6.90 3.56 23.57
N GLN A 193 -8.20 3.68 23.81
CA GLN A 193 -8.87 3.09 24.98
C GLN A 193 -8.78 1.56 25.03
N THR A 194 -8.72 0.93 23.85
CA THR A 194 -8.67 -0.54 23.70
C THR A 194 -7.25 -1.08 23.52
N GLY A 195 -6.23 -0.20 23.54
CA GLY A 195 -4.84 -0.59 23.30
C GLY A 195 -4.62 -1.21 21.92
N SER A 196 -5.37 -0.73 20.92
CA SER A 196 -5.29 -1.14 19.52
C SER A 196 -4.40 -0.17 18.71
N TYR A 197 -4.39 -0.33 17.40
CA TYR A 197 -3.58 0.44 16.45
C TYR A 197 -4.43 0.87 15.25
N LEU A 198 -4.02 1.91 14.52
CA LEU A 198 -4.63 2.29 13.25
C LEU A 198 -4.14 1.37 12.13
N MET A 199 -5.06 0.87 11.31
CA MET A 199 -4.74 0.17 10.07
C MET A 199 -4.73 1.19 8.92
N VAL A 200 -3.73 1.13 8.04
CA VAL A 200 -3.60 2.06 6.91
C VAL A 200 -3.29 1.31 5.62
N ASN A 201 -4.01 1.65 4.57
CA ASN A 201 -3.71 1.25 3.20
C ASN A 201 -2.91 2.36 2.53
N ALA A 202 -1.66 2.08 2.15
CA ALA A 202 -0.72 3.07 1.64
C ALA A 202 -0.05 2.57 0.36
N TYR A 203 -0.26 3.28 -0.75
CA TYR A 203 0.21 2.87 -2.07
C TYR A 203 1.05 3.98 -2.74
N PRO A 204 2.39 3.92 -2.64
CA PRO A 204 3.30 4.77 -3.41
C PRO A 204 3.05 4.72 -4.92
N PHE A 205 2.60 3.57 -5.45
CA PHE A 205 2.28 3.39 -6.87
C PHE A 205 1.31 4.44 -7.39
N PHE A 206 0.18 4.69 -6.70
CA PHE A 206 -0.82 5.64 -7.17
C PHE A 206 -0.29 7.07 -7.18
N ALA A 207 0.47 7.46 -6.15
CA ALA A 207 1.09 8.78 -6.08
C ALA A 207 2.11 8.97 -7.21
N TYR A 208 2.99 7.98 -7.43
CA TYR A 208 3.96 8.00 -8.52
C TYR A 208 3.29 8.03 -9.90
N SER A 209 2.34 7.14 -10.17
CA SER A 209 1.66 7.06 -11.46
C SER A 209 0.99 8.39 -11.83
N ALA A 210 0.34 9.05 -10.85
CA ALA A 210 -0.31 10.35 -11.05
C ALA A 210 0.66 11.54 -11.20
N HIS A 211 1.90 11.44 -10.70
CA HIS A 211 2.87 12.55 -10.64
C HIS A 211 4.28 12.09 -11.05
N SER A 212 4.37 11.23 -12.06
CA SER A 212 5.63 10.59 -12.49
C SER A 212 6.65 11.57 -13.09
N ASP A 213 6.21 12.79 -13.40
CA ASP A 213 7.02 13.92 -13.83
C ASP A 213 7.76 14.61 -12.68
N THR A 214 7.30 14.44 -11.43
CA THR A 214 7.84 15.10 -10.24
C THR A 214 8.31 14.13 -9.16
N ILE A 215 7.64 13.00 -8.99
CA ILE A 215 8.03 11.94 -8.05
C ILE A 215 9.01 11.01 -8.74
N SER A 216 10.23 10.91 -8.21
CA SER A 216 11.23 9.95 -8.69
C SER A 216 10.75 8.51 -8.50
N LEU A 217 10.90 7.69 -9.53
CA LEU A 217 10.64 6.24 -9.44
C LEU A 217 11.53 5.57 -8.39
N ASP A 218 12.80 5.97 -8.31
CA ASP A 218 13.73 5.39 -7.33
C ASP A 218 13.30 5.68 -5.89
N TYR A 219 12.74 6.87 -5.65
CA TYR A 219 12.15 7.25 -4.36
C TYR A 219 10.89 6.43 -4.03
N ALA A 220 10.08 6.09 -5.03
CA ALA A 220 8.89 5.26 -4.85
C ALA A 220 9.21 3.77 -4.65
N LEU A 221 10.32 3.27 -5.21
CA LEU A 221 10.73 1.86 -5.21
C LEU A 221 11.77 1.49 -4.14
N PHE A 222 12.03 2.37 -3.16
CA PHE A 222 13.09 2.19 -2.15
C PHE A 222 14.50 1.96 -2.75
N ARG A 223 14.74 2.44 -3.98
CA ARG A 223 16.06 2.36 -4.62
C ARG A 223 16.95 3.50 -4.11
N ASN A 224 18.26 3.38 -4.31
CA ASN A 224 19.19 4.43 -3.93
C ASN A 224 18.84 5.75 -4.62
N ASN A 225 18.63 6.80 -3.83
CA ASN A 225 18.22 8.12 -4.32
C ASN A 225 18.74 9.22 -3.39
N SER A 226 18.63 10.48 -3.83
CA SER A 226 19.13 11.63 -3.08
C SER A 226 18.33 11.94 -1.81
N GLY A 227 17.16 11.33 -1.62
CA GLY A 227 16.17 11.62 -0.58
C GLY A 227 15.46 12.97 -0.77
N VAL A 228 14.29 13.11 -0.16
CA VAL A 228 13.49 14.34 -0.14
C VAL A 228 13.54 14.91 1.28
N VAL A 229 14.00 16.16 1.42
CA VAL A 229 14.02 16.86 2.71
C VAL A 229 12.66 17.52 2.92
N ASP A 230 12.05 17.21 4.05
CA ASP A 230 10.84 17.85 4.54
C ASP A 230 11.15 19.28 4.98
N SER A 231 10.48 20.25 4.36
CA SER A 231 10.73 21.68 4.60
C SER A 231 10.22 22.19 5.95
N GLY A 232 9.33 21.46 6.63
CA GLY A 232 8.74 21.88 7.89
C GLY A 232 9.50 21.38 9.12
N ASN A 233 10.11 20.19 9.06
CA ASN A 233 10.86 19.62 10.20
C ASN A 233 12.30 19.21 9.90
N GLY A 234 12.75 19.29 8.64
CA GLY A 234 14.11 18.96 8.23
C GLY A 234 14.41 17.45 8.16
N LEU A 235 13.42 16.57 8.43
CA LEU A 235 13.59 15.13 8.25
C LEU A 235 13.81 14.81 6.77
N LYS A 236 14.62 13.80 6.50
CA LYS A 236 14.95 13.38 5.14
C LYS A 236 14.39 12.00 4.88
N TYR A 237 13.54 11.90 3.87
CA TYR A 237 12.86 10.68 3.47
C TYR A 237 13.56 10.07 2.26
N TYR A 238 13.86 8.77 2.34
CA TYR A 238 14.45 8.01 1.24
C TYR A 238 13.43 7.09 0.55
N SER A 239 12.24 6.95 1.14
CA SER A 239 11.10 6.23 0.56
C SER A 239 9.83 7.09 0.57
N LEU A 240 9.09 7.05 -0.53
CA LEU A 240 7.76 7.63 -0.61
C LEU A 240 6.78 6.99 0.39
N LEU A 241 6.89 5.68 0.65
CA LEU A 241 6.04 5.03 1.65
C LEU A 241 6.27 5.62 3.04
N GLU A 242 7.54 5.74 3.47
CA GLU A 242 7.88 6.30 4.79
C GLU A 242 7.37 7.74 4.94
N ALA A 243 7.46 8.54 3.87
CA ALA A 243 6.88 9.89 3.85
C ALA A 243 5.36 9.90 3.95
N GLN A 244 4.66 8.98 3.26
CA GLN A 244 3.21 8.83 3.36
C GLN A 244 2.78 8.40 4.77
N LEU A 245 3.50 7.47 5.39
CA LEU A 245 3.23 7.01 6.75
C LEU A 245 3.46 8.11 7.78
N ASP A 246 4.53 8.90 7.63
CA ASP A 246 4.81 10.01 8.53
C ASP A 246 3.84 11.19 8.36
N ALA A 247 3.23 11.35 7.19
CA ALA A 247 2.09 12.24 7.02
C ALA A 247 0.88 11.77 7.86
N VAL A 248 0.60 10.46 7.92
CA VAL A 248 -0.46 9.92 8.79
C VAL A 248 -0.12 10.10 10.27
N PHE A 249 1.11 9.77 10.68
CA PHE A 249 1.55 10.01 12.05
C PHE A 249 1.45 11.48 12.45
N THR A 250 1.83 12.40 11.55
CA THR A 250 1.69 13.83 11.77
C THR A 250 0.22 14.23 11.90
N ALA A 251 -0.66 13.69 11.06
CA ALA A 251 -2.10 13.94 11.13
C ALA A 251 -2.72 13.49 12.47
N MET A 252 -2.33 12.30 12.97
CA MET A 252 -2.72 11.84 14.31
C MET A 252 -2.15 12.73 15.41
N SER A 253 -0.89 13.14 15.26
CA SER A 253 -0.17 13.99 16.23
C SER A 253 -0.81 15.36 16.38
N ALA A 254 -1.24 15.97 15.27
CA ALA A 254 -1.98 17.24 15.25
C ALA A 254 -3.33 17.16 16.00
N LEU A 255 -3.87 15.96 16.19
CA LEU A 255 -5.08 15.69 16.96
C LEU A 255 -4.80 15.21 18.40
N ASN A 256 -3.54 15.22 18.82
CA ASN A 256 -3.03 14.71 20.10
C ASN A 256 -3.10 13.19 20.26
N TYR A 257 -2.95 12.41 19.18
CA TYR A 257 -2.90 10.93 19.21
C TYR A 257 -1.51 10.37 18.90
N ASN A 258 -0.49 10.95 19.53
CA ASN A 258 0.92 10.60 19.33
C ASN A 258 1.27 9.16 19.75
N ASP A 259 0.45 8.55 20.59
CA ASP A 259 0.63 7.24 21.23
C ASP A 259 -0.06 6.09 20.48
N VAL A 260 -0.96 6.40 19.54
CA VAL A 260 -1.64 5.38 18.73
C VAL A 260 -0.67 4.85 17.68
N LYS A 261 -0.40 3.54 17.73
CA LYS A 261 0.46 2.84 16.77
C LYS A 261 -0.25 2.66 15.43
N MET A 262 0.52 2.30 14.40
CA MET A 262 0.02 2.05 13.05
C MET A 262 0.50 0.70 12.52
N VAL A 263 -0.32 0.05 11.71
CA VAL A 263 0.02 -1.13 10.90
C VAL A 263 -0.38 -0.84 9.46
N VAL A 264 0.51 -1.10 8.51
CA VAL A 264 0.20 -0.99 7.09
C VAL A 264 -0.53 -2.26 6.67
N THR A 265 -1.82 -2.17 6.43
CA THR A 265 -2.66 -3.34 6.08
C THR A 265 -2.74 -3.63 4.61
N GLU A 266 -2.36 -2.66 3.77
CA GLU A 266 -2.19 -2.87 2.34
C GLU A 266 -1.13 -1.95 1.78
N THR A 267 -0.22 -2.54 1.02
CA THR A 267 0.69 -1.80 0.16
C THR A 267 1.26 -2.75 -0.88
N GLY A 268 1.48 -2.29 -2.10
CA GLY A 268 1.97 -3.13 -3.18
C GLY A 268 2.22 -2.34 -4.45
N TRP A 269 2.66 -3.05 -5.48
CA TRP A 269 2.94 -2.48 -6.78
C TRP A 269 2.52 -3.46 -7.89
N PRO A 270 1.76 -3.03 -8.90
CA PRO A 270 1.24 -3.92 -9.91
C PRO A 270 2.34 -4.34 -10.90
N SER A 271 2.38 -5.63 -11.22
CA SER A 271 3.29 -6.22 -12.21
C SER A 271 2.90 -5.91 -13.65
N MET A 272 1.68 -5.42 -13.88
CA MET A 272 1.14 -5.12 -15.19
C MET A 272 0.01 -4.11 -15.06
N GLY A 273 -0.11 -3.17 -15.99
CA GLY A 273 -1.17 -2.16 -16.02
C GLY A 273 -1.56 -1.80 -17.45
N ASP A 274 -2.54 -0.90 -17.56
CA ASP A 274 -2.91 -0.25 -18.81
C ASP A 274 -1.81 0.76 -19.24
N GLU A 275 -1.84 1.22 -20.49
CA GLU A 275 -0.77 2.10 -21.04
C GLU A 275 -0.59 3.41 -20.27
N ASN A 276 -1.65 3.90 -19.63
CA ASN A 276 -1.65 5.11 -18.81
C ASN A 276 -1.27 4.87 -17.34
N GLU A 277 -1.03 3.62 -16.93
CA GLU A 277 -0.64 3.26 -15.56
C GLU A 277 0.88 3.25 -15.40
N ILE A 278 1.46 4.45 -15.50
CA ILE A 278 2.91 4.67 -15.52
C ILE A 278 3.57 4.04 -14.29
N GLY A 279 4.58 3.21 -14.53
CA GLY A 279 5.33 2.51 -13.48
C GLY A 279 4.87 1.08 -13.23
N ALA A 280 3.67 0.68 -13.65
CA ALA A 280 3.26 -0.72 -13.58
C ALA A 280 4.19 -1.60 -14.42
N GLY A 281 4.62 -2.73 -13.86
CA GLY A 281 5.59 -3.60 -14.51
C GLY A 281 6.26 -4.55 -13.54
N GLU A 282 6.58 -5.75 -13.99
CA GLU A 282 7.12 -6.84 -13.18
C GLU A 282 8.43 -6.44 -12.46
N GLU A 283 9.37 -5.77 -13.16
CA GLU A 283 10.63 -5.31 -12.56
C GLU A 283 10.40 -4.29 -11.42
N ASN A 284 9.45 -3.38 -11.60
CA ASN A 284 9.12 -2.38 -10.59
C ASN A 284 8.35 -3.00 -9.42
N ALA A 285 7.48 -3.98 -9.69
CA ALA A 285 6.78 -4.72 -8.64
C ALA A 285 7.76 -5.53 -7.77
N ALA A 286 8.70 -6.22 -8.40
CA ALA A 286 9.79 -6.93 -7.73
C ALA A 286 10.66 -5.97 -6.90
N ALA A 287 11.00 -4.80 -7.45
CA ALA A 287 11.78 -3.79 -6.74
C ALA A 287 11.02 -3.23 -5.54
N TYR A 288 9.76 -2.84 -5.70
CA TYR A 288 8.95 -2.30 -4.62
C TYR A 288 8.80 -3.31 -3.47
N ASN A 289 8.22 -4.47 -3.76
CA ASN A 289 7.90 -5.47 -2.74
C ASN A 289 9.17 -6.05 -2.11
N GLY A 290 10.20 -6.36 -2.90
CA GLY A 290 11.45 -6.92 -2.39
C GLY A 290 12.27 -5.94 -1.55
N ASN A 291 12.35 -4.66 -1.95
CA ASN A 291 13.05 -3.66 -1.15
C ASN A 291 12.25 -3.29 0.11
N LEU A 292 10.91 -3.29 0.05
CA LEU A 292 10.05 -3.10 1.20
C LEU A 292 10.23 -4.22 2.24
N VAL A 293 10.21 -5.49 1.82
CA VAL A 293 10.48 -6.63 2.73
C VAL A 293 11.84 -6.47 3.39
N ARG A 294 12.89 -6.17 2.60
CA ARG A 294 14.22 -5.90 3.15
C ARG A 294 14.20 -4.76 4.16
N ARG A 295 13.55 -3.64 3.84
CA ARG A 295 13.46 -2.46 4.71
C ARG A 295 12.74 -2.76 6.03
N VAL A 296 11.70 -3.58 6.00
CA VAL A 296 10.91 -3.99 7.16
C VAL A 296 11.69 -4.97 8.06
N LEU A 297 12.32 -5.99 7.47
CA LEU A 297 12.98 -7.05 8.23
C LEU A 297 14.38 -6.67 8.74
N THR A 298 15.02 -5.64 8.16
CA THR A 298 16.39 -5.23 8.54
C THR A 298 16.50 -3.86 9.18
N GLY A 299 15.43 -3.07 9.16
CA GLY A 299 15.41 -1.73 9.73
C GLY A 299 14.29 -1.55 10.74
N SER A 300 14.23 -0.35 11.33
CA SER A 300 13.19 0.05 12.26
C SER A 300 12.45 1.27 11.73
N GLY A 301 11.16 1.33 12.03
CA GLY A 301 10.25 2.46 11.83
C GLY A 301 10.40 3.35 10.61
N THR A 302 9.99 4.59 10.78
CA THR A 302 10.07 5.67 9.79
C THR A 302 10.95 6.80 10.33
N PRO A 303 11.36 7.80 9.50
CA PRO A 303 12.13 8.95 10.00
C PRO A 303 11.52 9.68 11.21
N LEU A 304 10.18 9.85 11.26
CA LEU A 304 9.48 10.48 12.38
C LEU A 304 9.30 9.52 13.57
N ARG A 305 9.17 8.21 13.31
CA ARG A 305 8.96 7.16 14.32
C ARG A 305 10.00 6.05 14.23
N PRO A 306 11.30 6.34 14.47
CA PRO A 306 12.38 5.39 14.22
C PRO A 306 12.45 4.23 15.21
N GLN A 307 11.62 4.24 16.25
CA GLN A 307 11.57 3.20 17.29
C GLN A 307 10.31 2.33 17.20
N ASP A 308 9.34 2.71 16.36
CA ASP A 308 8.12 1.93 16.17
C ASP A 308 8.36 0.91 15.04
N PRO A 309 8.18 -0.40 15.26
CA PRO A 309 8.39 -1.39 14.21
C PRO A 309 7.41 -1.17 13.05
N LEU A 310 7.92 -1.29 11.82
CA LEU A 310 7.10 -1.13 10.61
C LEU A 310 6.46 -2.47 10.24
N ASN A 311 5.22 -2.70 10.68
CA ASN A 311 4.46 -3.91 10.35
C ASN A 311 3.64 -3.70 9.07
N VAL A 312 3.77 -4.62 8.11
CA VAL A 312 3.25 -4.45 6.76
C VAL A 312 2.60 -5.72 6.22
N TYR A 313 1.43 -5.56 5.60
CA TYR A 313 0.79 -6.58 4.78
C TYR A 313 0.93 -6.22 3.30
N LEU A 314 1.66 -7.04 2.55
CA LEU A 314 1.81 -6.90 1.10
C LEU A 314 0.47 -7.14 0.42
N PHE A 315 0.12 -6.30 -0.55
CA PHE A 315 -1.04 -6.46 -1.42
C PHE A 315 -0.56 -6.89 -2.81
N ALA A 316 -0.81 -8.12 -3.27
CA ALA A 316 -1.54 -9.21 -2.60
C ALA A 316 -0.92 -10.59 -2.90
N LEU A 317 -1.45 -11.66 -2.29
CA LEU A 317 -0.92 -13.01 -2.48
C LEU A 317 -1.03 -13.48 -3.94
N PHE A 318 -2.20 -13.29 -4.56
CA PHE A 318 -2.46 -13.72 -5.94
C PHE A 318 -2.87 -12.57 -6.84
N ASN A 319 -2.65 -12.75 -8.16
CA ASN A 319 -3.36 -11.98 -9.17
C ASN A 319 -4.86 -12.32 -9.11
N GLU A 320 -5.71 -11.29 -9.07
CA GLU A 320 -7.15 -11.44 -8.85
C GLU A 320 -7.92 -11.09 -10.15
N ASN A 321 -8.22 -12.10 -10.97
CA ASN A 321 -8.67 -11.91 -12.36
C ASN A 321 -10.07 -11.28 -12.51
N GLU A 322 -10.90 -11.29 -11.46
CA GLU A 322 -12.27 -10.72 -11.47
C GLU A 322 -12.34 -9.32 -10.85
N LYS A 323 -11.21 -8.72 -10.44
CA LYS A 323 -11.23 -7.34 -9.95
C LYS A 323 -11.73 -6.38 -11.03
N PRO A 324 -12.70 -5.51 -10.71
CA PRO A 324 -13.16 -4.47 -11.63
C PRO A 324 -12.11 -3.35 -11.78
N GLY A 325 -12.32 -2.47 -12.75
CA GLY A 325 -11.48 -1.29 -12.94
C GLY A 325 -10.22 -1.54 -13.79
N PRO A 326 -9.14 -0.75 -13.59
CA PRO A 326 -7.93 -0.80 -14.39
C PRO A 326 -7.22 -2.15 -14.37
N ARG A 327 -6.39 -2.41 -15.38
CA ARG A 327 -5.63 -3.66 -15.49
C ARG A 327 -4.67 -3.87 -14.32
N SER A 328 -4.12 -2.82 -13.73
CA SER A 328 -3.29 -2.92 -12.52
C SER A 328 -3.96 -3.68 -11.39
N GLY A 329 -5.26 -3.46 -11.17
CA GLY A 329 -6.01 -4.11 -10.09
C GLY A 329 -5.93 -5.64 -10.14
N ARG A 330 -5.87 -6.22 -11.35
CA ARG A 330 -5.80 -7.66 -11.55
C ARG A 330 -4.38 -8.25 -11.41
N ASN A 331 -3.36 -7.42 -11.22
CA ASN A 331 -1.94 -7.78 -11.38
C ASN A 331 -1.04 -7.40 -10.19
N TYR A 332 -1.59 -7.34 -8.98
CA TYR A 332 -0.85 -7.07 -7.73
C TYR A 332 -0.23 -8.30 -7.06
N GLY A 333 -0.50 -9.51 -7.58
CA GLY A 333 -0.09 -10.76 -6.98
C GLY A 333 1.41 -10.93 -6.86
N LEU A 334 1.85 -11.50 -5.74
CA LEU A 334 3.17 -12.12 -5.60
C LEU A 334 3.24 -13.44 -6.38
N PHE A 335 2.09 -14.14 -6.48
CA PHE A 335 1.95 -15.43 -7.15
C PHE A 335 0.85 -15.37 -8.22
N TYR A 336 1.03 -16.16 -9.27
CA TYR A 336 -0.06 -16.54 -10.15
C TYR A 336 -0.99 -17.55 -9.45
N PRO A 337 -2.24 -17.71 -9.93
CA PRO A 337 -3.17 -18.73 -9.39
C PRO A 337 -2.65 -20.18 -9.47
N ASN A 338 -1.64 -20.45 -10.30
CA ASN A 338 -0.96 -21.75 -10.36
C ASN A 338 0.18 -21.92 -9.34
N GLU A 339 0.27 -21.05 -8.33
CA GLU A 339 1.24 -21.09 -7.23
C GLU A 339 2.68 -20.72 -7.64
N ASN A 340 2.94 -20.41 -8.92
CA ASN A 340 4.24 -19.89 -9.37
C ASN A 340 4.40 -18.41 -9.00
N LYS A 341 5.61 -18.00 -8.61
CA LYS A 341 5.97 -16.60 -8.38
C LYS A 341 5.80 -15.78 -9.66
N VAL A 342 5.18 -14.60 -9.55
CA VAL A 342 5.16 -13.60 -10.64
C VAL A 342 6.56 -13.00 -10.79
N TYR A 343 7.25 -12.78 -9.67
CA TYR A 343 8.63 -12.32 -9.60
C TYR A 343 9.29 -12.82 -8.30
N ASN A 344 10.61 -12.94 -8.30
CA ASN A 344 11.37 -13.43 -7.14
C ASN A 344 11.73 -12.29 -6.19
N ILE A 345 11.25 -12.37 -4.95
CA ILE A 345 11.62 -11.49 -3.83
C ILE A 345 11.87 -12.33 -2.57
N PRO A 346 12.68 -11.84 -1.63
CA PRO A 346 12.74 -12.42 -0.30
C PRO A 346 11.45 -12.12 0.46
N LEU A 347 10.98 -13.08 1.24
CA LEU A 347 9.81 -12.95 2.13
C LEU A 347 10.20 -13.19 3.60
N THR A 348 11.36 -13.83 3.84
CA THR A 348 11.88 -14.16 5.16
C THR A 348 13.26 -13.57 5.44
N GLN A 349 13.61 -13.46 6.72
CA GLN A 349 14.95 -13.05 7.14
C GLN A 349 16.04 -14.04 6.67
N SER A 350 15.72 -15.33 6.61
CA SER A 350 16.61 -16.36 6.09
C SER A 350 16.96 -16.16 4.61
N GLU A 351 15.98 -15.84 3.76
CA GLU A 351 16.21 -15.56 2.34
C GLU A 351 16.99 -14.26 2.10
N LEU A 352 16.86 -13.28 3.00
CA LEU A 352 17.69 -12.08 2.96
C LEU A 352 19.16 -12.37 3.26
N GLN A 353 19.43 -13.33 4.16
CA GLN A 353 20.78 -13.72 4.57
C GLN A 353 21.45 -14.68 3.58
N SER A 354 20.70 -15.50 2.86
CA SER A 354 21.25 -16.43 1.86
C SER A 354 21.85 -15.73 0.63
N GLY A 355 21.61 -14.41 0.48
CA GLY A 355 22.14 -13.62 -0.63
C GLY A 355 21.47 -13.91 -1.97
N GLU A 356 20.40 -14.73 -1.99
CA GLU A 356 19.68 -15.14 -3.20
C GLU A 356 18.85 -14.03 -3.85
N SER A 357 18.74 -12.87 -3.19
CA SER A 357 18.12 -11.69 -3.77
C SER A 357 19.00 -10.47 -3.54
N THR A 358 19.84 -10.13 -4.52
CA THR A 358 20.39 -8.78 -4.64
C THR A 358 19.25 -7.77 -4.60
N PRO A 359 19.44 -6.55 -4.05
CA PRO A 359 18.48 -5.46 -4.25
C PRO A 359 18.15 -5.42 -5.74
N VAL A 360 16.87 -5.34 -6.11
CA VAL A 360 16.46 -5.14 -7.51
C VAL A 360 16.82 -3.68 -7.85
N SER A 361 18.12 -3.43 -7.93
CA SER A 361 18.73 -2.22 -8.44
C SER A 361 18.42 -2.27 -9.92
N GLY A 362 17.60 -1.30 -10.37
CA GLY A 362 17.17 -1.20 -11.76
C GLY A 362 18.35 -1.48 -12.69
N GLY A 363 18.23 -2.56 -13.45
CA GLY A 363 19.25 -2.96 -14.41
C GLY A 363 19.51 -1.81 -15.37
N ASN A 364 20.78 -1.62 -15.73
CA ASN A 364 21.29 -0.60 -16.63
C ASN A 364 20.29 -0.06 -17.68
N LYS A 365 20.10 1.27 -17.65
CA LYS A 365 19.75 2.15 -18.78
C LYS A 365 19.06 1.45 -19.95
N SER A 366 17.79 1.16 -19.79
CA SER A 366 16.85 1.16 -20.91
C SER A 366 15.85 2.27 -20.64
N GLN A 367 16.24 3.51 -20.95
CA GLN A 367 15.24 4.55 -21.19
C GLN A 367 14.29 3.97 -22.24
N ALA A 368 13.05 3.66 -21.84
CA ALA A 368 11.97 3.64 -22.81
C ALA A 368 12.08 4.95 -23.59
N PRO A 369 12.08 4.93 -24.93
CA PRO A 369 12.23 6.16 -25.68
C PRO A 369 11.03 7.02 -25.32
N ALA A 370 11.27 8.10 -24.58
CA ALA A 370 10.29 9.16 -24.43
C ALA A 370 9.96 9.59 -25.87
N SER A 371 8.74 9.26 -26.33
CA SER A 371 8.17 9.78 -27.56
C SER A 371 7.99 11.27 -27.36
N ARG A 372 9.08 12.03 -27.54
CA ARG A 372 9.08 13.48 -27.40
C ARG A 372 8.20 14.06 -28.50
N VAL A 373 7.09 14.66 -28.08
CA VAL A 373 6.29 15.55 -28.93
C VAL A 373 7.22 16.61 -29.50
N ARG A 374 7.29 16.70 -30.83
CA ARG A 374 8.07 17.76 -31.48
C ARG A 374 7.12 18.88 -31.89
N VAL A 375 7.35 20.06 -31.33
CA VAL A 375 6.69 21.30 -31.75
C VAL A 375 7.71 22.12 -32.52
N SER A 376 7.39 22.45 -33.77
CA SER A 376 8.19 23.30 -34.63
C SER A 376 7.32 24.50 -35.03
N VAL A 377 7.86 25.70 -34.86
CA VAL A 377 7.17 26.96 -35.21
C VAL A 377 8.06 27.76 -36.14
N TRP A 378 7.51 28.24 -37.26
CA TRP A 378 8.24 29.12 -38.17
C TRP A 378 7.30 30.13 -38.83
N LEU A 379 7.87 31.24 -39.30
CA LEU A 379 7.18 32.24 -40.09
C LEU A 379 7.34 31.87 -41.58
N CYS A 380 6.21 31.76 -42.29
CA CYS A 380 6.20 31.52 -43.73
C CYS A 380 6.33 32.83 -44.52
N ASP A 381 5.79 33.92 -43.97
CA ASP A 381 5.89 35.29 -44.46
C ASP A 381 5.62 36.26 -43.27
N PRO A 382 5.76 37.59 -43.42
CA PRO A 382 5.61 38.55 -42.31
C PRO A 382 4.26 38.47 -41.58
N ASN A 383 3.22 37.93 -42.24
CA ASN A 383 1.86 37.89 -41.73
C ASN A 383 1.37 36.46 -41.48
N THR A 384 2.23 35.45 -41.57
CA THR A 384 1.82 34.05 -41.49
C THR A 384 2.77 33.20 -40.66
N LEU A 385 2.23 32.61 -39.59
CA LEU A 385 2.93 31.72 -38.67
C LEU A 385 2.40 30.29 -38.82
N GLU A 386 3.29 29.33 -38.99
CA GLU A 386 2.94 27.91 -39.06
C GLU A 386 3.50 27.17 -37.85
N VAL A 387 2.63 26.40 -37.19
CA VAL A 387 2.96 25.54 -36.04
C VAL A 387 2.72 24.10 -36.46
N GLN A 388 3.75 23.28 -36.42
CA GLN A 388 3.66 21.85 -36.60
C GLN A 388 3.87 21.13 -35.27
N VAL A 389 2.93 20.28 -34.90
CA VAL A 389 3.03 19.39 -33.74
C VAL A 389 3.06 17.96 -34.25
N SER A 390 4.13 17.23 -33.96
CA SER A 390 4.31 15.83 -34.33
C SER A 390 4.28 14.95 -33.08
N TYR A 391 3.31 14.04 -33.03
CA TYR A 391 3.14 13.02 -32.00
C TYR A 391 3.52 11.65 -32.60
N PRO A 392 4.76 11.19 -32.41
CA PRO A 392 5.13 9.83 -32.82
C PRO A 392 4.52 8.81 -31.84
N PHE A 393 3.74 7.87 -32.34
CA PHE A 393 3.29 6.71 -31.56
C PHE A 393 4.40 5.67 -31.46
N ASN A 394 5.19 5.50 -32.53
CA ASN A 394 6.43 4.70 -32.56
C ASN A 394 7.35 5.19 -33.70
N SER A 395 8.40 4.43 -34.04
CA SER A 395 9.34 4.77 -35.13
C SER A 395 8.74 4.74 -36.55
N PHE A 396 7.52 4.25 -36.72
CA PHE A 396 6.86 4.02 -38.02
C PHE A 396 5.47 4.66 -38.15
N SER A 397 4.85 5.13 -37.06
CA SER A 397 3.53 5.75 -37.07
C SER A 397 3.40 6.93 -36.10
N GLY A 398 2.55 7.88 -36.43
CA GLY A 398 2.30 9.07 -35.62
C GLY A 398 1.23 9.99 -36.21
N VAL A 399 0.87 11.02 -35.45
CA VAL A 399 -0.05 12.09 -35.88
C VAL A 399 0.71 13.39 -36.03
N GLU A 400 0.50 14.08 -37.13
CA GLU A 400 1.04 15.41 -37.38
C GLU A 400 -0.11 16.41 -37.52
N ILE A 401 -0.10 17.45 -36.69
CA ILE A 401 -1.06 18.56 -36.77
C ILE A 401 -0.30 19.79 -37.26
N ARG A 402 -0.76 20.41 -38.33
CA ARG A 402 -0.27 21.72 -38.78
C ARG A 402 -1.33 22.79 -38.62
N LEU A 403 -0.95 23.85 -37.94
CA LEU A 403 -1.76 25.05 -37.75
C LEU A 403 -1.11 26.18 -38.53
N LYS A 404 -1.87 26.83 -39.40
CA LYS A 404 -1.43 28.01 -40.14
C LYS A 404 -2.25 29.22 -39.68
N LEU A 405 -1.56 30.18 -39.09
CA LEU A 405 -2.13 31.41 -38.54
C LEU A 405 -1.75 32.55 -39.49
N SER A 406 -2.74 33.08 -40.20
CA SER A 406 -2.55 34.25 -41.08
C SER A 406 -3.24 35.46 -40.48
N PHE A 407 -2.51 36.56 -40.38
CA PHE A 407 -3.00 37.84 -39.86
C PHE A 407 -3.39 38.75 -41.04
N SER A 408 -4.69 38.97 -41.22
CA SER A 408 -5.26 39.98 -42.12
C SER A 408 -6.17 40.92 -41.33
N GLU A 409 -6.47 42.11 -41.87
CA GLU A 409 -7.37 43.09 -41.23
C GLU A 409 -8.79 42.55 -40.95
N GLU A 410 -9.16 41.41 -41.55
CA GLU A 410 -10.28 40.57 -41.13
C GLU A 410 -9.74 39.23 -40.58
N PHE A 411 -10.02 38.92 -39.30
CA PHE A 411 -9.57 37.67 -38.67
C PHE A 411 -10.37 36.47 -39.22
N SER A 412 -9.73 35.58 -39.98
CA SER A 412 -10.31 34.28 -40.35
C SER A 412 -9.39 33.12 -39.96
N TRP A 413 -9.96 32.06 -39.39
CA TRP A 413 -9.24 30.87 -38.92
C TRP A 413 -9.49 29.71 -39.90
N ARG A 414 -8.45 29.04 -40.38
CA ARG A 414 -8.56 27.80 -41.17
C ARG A 414 -7.71 26.69 -40.53
N TRP A 415 -8.30 25.51 -40.38
CA TRP A 415 -7.67 24.33 -39.77
C TRP A 415 -7.50 23.25 -40.84
N HIS A 416 -6.33 22.60 -40.89
CA HIS A 416 -6.09 21.43 -41.74
C HIS A 416 -5.45 20.32 -40.89
N VAL A 417 -6.16 19.22 -40.69
CA VAL A 417 -5.66 18.02 -40.00
C VAL A 417 -5.31 16.97 -41.05
N ARG A 418 -4.09 16.41 -41.00
CA ARG A 418 -3.66 15.32 -41.89
C ARG A 418 -3.20 14.11 -41.07
N PHE A 419 -3.70 12.94 -41.41
CA PHE A 419 -3.24 11.67 -40.86
C PHE A 419 -2.25 11.03 -41.83
N TRP A 420 -1.17 10.43 -41.32
CA TRP A 420 -0.21 9.68 -42.14
C TRP A 420 0.02 8.30 -41.54
N PHE A 421 -0.04 7.27 -42.40
CA PHE A 421 0.32 5.89 -42.08
C PHE A 421 1.33 5.42 -43.12
N TYR A 422 2.49 4.92 -42.69
CA TYR A 422 3.40 4.23 -43.62
C TYR A 422 3.04 2.74 -43.70
N GLY A 423 2.68 2.28 -44.90
CA GLY A 423 2.76 0.87 -45.28
C GLY A 423 1.47 0.04 -45.20
N MET A 424 0.61 0.15 -46.22
CA MET A 424 -0.09 -1.01 -46.78
C MET A 424 -0.54 -0.67 -48.20
N PHE A 425 0.15 -1.21 -49.20
CA PHE A 425 -0.42 -1.38 -50.52
C PHE A 425 -1.59 -2.37 -50.39
N LEU A 426 -2.81 -1.92 -50.66
CA LEU A 426 -3.87 -2.79 -51.13
C LEU A 426 -4.34 -2.25 -52.47
N TYR A 427 -4.10 -3.04 -53.53
CA TYR A 427 -4.66 -2.83 -54.85
C TYR A 427 -6.20 -2.91 -54.79
N ILE A 428 -6.87 -2.01 -55.51
CA ILE A 428 -7.99 -2.37 -56.37
C ILE A 428 -7.55 -2.07 -57.79
#